data_AF-A0A2K9C903-F1
#
_entry.id   AF-A0A2K9C903-F1
#
_cell.length_a   1.000
_cell.length_b   1.000
_cell.length_c   1.000
_cell.angle_alpha   90.00
_cell.angle_beta   90.00
_cell.angle_gamma   90.00
#
_symmetry.space_group_name_H-M   'P 1'
#
loop_
_entity.id
_entity.type
_entity.pdbx_description
1 polymer ?
#
loop_
_entity_poly.entity_id
_entity_poly.type
_entity_poly.pdbx_seq_one_letter_code
_entity_poly.pdbx_strand_id
1 'polypeptide(L)'
;MPTENNSVEPLQVERSTVTKLVITGAPSLDPITVFLEDLAQCRGKITVSCWGKSWTAYWGGMWDSLNIGQFFCELSTGYIIGYFDQAMSPRQFSGEALANKAQNTVLKGRRRGELGQDEARELFTKAEDFRESPSIDHLHAAHSELMAKLFGDEWWHLTNDATEPNPDYAYLERIIHAVQQALSQEQQQTAV
;
A
#
# COMPACT_ATOMS: atom_id res chain seq x y z
N MET A 1 52.77 24.57 14.95
CA MET A 1 52.15 23.46 15.70
C MET A 1 51.11 22.83 14.79
N PRO A 2 51.40 21.73 14.06
CA PRO A 2 50.36 20.95 13.41
C PRO A 2 49.77 19.99 14.45
N THR A 3 48.49 20.18 14.75
CA THR A 3 47.68 19.30 15.59
C THR A 3 47.53 17.94 14.93
N GLU A 4 47.58 16.92 15.76
CA GLU A 4 47.63 15.50 15.43
C GLU A 4 46.52 15.06 14.47
N ASN A 5 46.91 14.27 13.46
CA ASN A 5 45.97 13.54 12.60
C ASN A 5 45.19 12.55 13.47
N ASN A 6 43.88 12.75 13.56
CA ASN A 6 42.97 11.84 14.23
C ASN A 6 42.99 10.50 13.47
N SER A 7 43.52 9.46 14.12
CA SER A 7 43.61 8.11 13.59
C SER A 7 42.22 7.61 13.19
N VAL A 8 41.97 7.45 11.90
CA VAL A 8 40.72 6.87 11.40
C VAL A 8 40.74 5.39 11.77
N GLU A 9 39.91 4.99 12.74
CA GLU A 9 39.76 3.58 13.08
C GLU A 9 39.33 2.79 11.83
N PRO A 10 39.91 1.60 11.58
CA PRO A 10 39.57 0.81 10.41
C PRO A 10 38.12 0.31 10.50
N LEU A 11 37.43 0.31 9.36
CA LEU A 11 36.07 -0.22 9.24
C LEU A 11 36.01 -1.70 9.67
N GLN A 12 35.01 -2.06 10.46
CA GLN A 12 34.73 -3.45 10.82
C GLN A 12 33.83 -4.10 9.76
N VAL A 13 34.17 -5.33 9.38
CA VAL A 13 33.44 -6.09 8.35
C VAL A 13 32.89 -7.37 8.96
N GLU A 14 31.58 -7.51 8.93
CA GLU A 14 30.87 -8.73 9.31
C GLU A 14 30.39 -9.49 8.07
N ARG A 15 30.25 -10.80 8.19
CA ARG A 15 29.79 -11.68 7.11
C ARG A 15 28.64 -12.55 7.60
N SER A 16 27.58 -12.65 6.80
CA SER A 16 26.41 -13.50 7.06
C SER A 16 26.10 -14.38 5.84
N THR A 17 25.32 -15.43 6.06
CA THR A 17 24.74 -16.26 4.99
C THR A 17 23.29 -15.88 4.79
N VAL A 18 22.83 -15.92 3.54
CA VAL A 18 21.46 -15.57 3.14
C VAL A 18 20.88 -16.70 2.31
N THR A 19 19.64 -17.09 2.61
CA THR A 19 18.88 -18.00 1.73
C THR A 19 18.20 -17.18 0.65
N LYS A 20 18.50 -17.50 -0.61
CA LYS A 20 17.88 -16.86 -1.78
C LYS A 20 16.93 -17.84 -2.45
N LEU A 21 15.68 -17.42 -2.62
CA LEU A 21 14.67 -18.12 -3.39
C LEU A 21 14.33 -17.35 -4.67
N VAL A 22 14.01 -18.10 -5.72
CA VAL A 22 13.44 -17.56 -6.96
C VAL A 22 12.14 -18.31 -7.21
N ILE A 23 11.02 -17.63 -6.98
CA ILE A 23 9.67 -18.19 -7.11
C ILE A 23 9.16 -17.85 -8.51
N THR A 24 8.73 -18.85 -9.25
CA THR A 24 8.22 -18.72 -10.62
C THR A 24 6.87 -19.43 -10.74
N GLY A 25 6.09 -19.07 -11.77
CA GLY A 25 4.79 -19.72 -12.05
C GLY A 25 3.60 -19.18 -11.25
N ALA A 26 3.79 -18.14 -10.44
CA ALA A 26 2.68 -17.46 -9.76
C ALA A 26 1.82 -16.69 -10.81
N PRO A 27 0.49 -16.86 -10.83
CA PRO A 27 -0.37 -16.23 -11.83
C PRO A 27 -0.28 -14.70 -11.83
N SER A 28 -0.08 -14.10 -13.01
CA SER A 28 -0.05 -12.64 -13.21
C SER A 28 0.98 -11.91 -12.33
N LEU A 29 2.11 -12.56 -12.05
CA LEU A 29 3.28 -12.01 -11.36
C LEU A 29 4.55 -12.39 -12.12
N ASP A 30 5.51 -11.47 -12.18
CA ASP A 30 6.88 -11.77 -12.59
C ASP A 30 7.57 -12.70 -11.59
N PRO A 31 8.71 -13.33 -11.96
CA PRO A 31 9.52 -14.08 -11.01
C PRO A 31 9.85 -13.26 -9.77
N ILE A 32 9.55 -13.83 -8.60
CA ILE A 32 9.76 -13.18 -7.31
C ILE A 32 11.11 -13.66 -6.76
N THR A 33 12.01 -12.73 -6.44
CA THR A 33 13.24 -13.05 -5.72
C THR A 33 13.05 -12.75 -4.25
N VAL A 34 13.36 -13.71 -3.38
CA VAL A 34 13.26 -13.55 -1.93
C VAL A 34 14.61 -13.83 -1.29
N PHE A 35 15.05 -12.94 -0.41
CA PHE A 35 16.20 -13.13 0.45
C PHE A 35 15.73 -13.24 1.89
N LEU A 36 16.13 -14.30 2.58
CA LEU A 36 15.84 -14.58 3.98
C LEU A 36 17.14 -14.55 4.78
N GLU A 37 17.17 -13.71 5.80
CA GLU A 37 18.32 -13.52 6.68
C GLU A 37 17.90 -13.75 8.14
N ASP A 38 18.26 -14.89 8.73
CA ASP A 38 18.14 -15.13 10.17
C ASP A 38 19.35 -14.51 10.88
N LEU A 39 19.19 -13.30 11.40
CA LEU A 39 20.28 -12.46 11.90
C LEU A 39 20.71 -12.84 13.32
N ALA A 40 19.77 -13.24 14.16
CA ALA A 40 20.02 -13.76 15.51
C ALA A 40 18.77 -14.51 16.01
N GLN A 41 18.82 -15.05 17.23
CA GLN A 41 17.62 -15.57 17.88
C GLN A 41 16.52 -14.51 17.89
N CYS A 42 15.38 -14.85 17.31
CA CYS A 42 14.20 -13.98 17.20
C CYS A 42 14.46 -12.68 16.43
N ARG A 43 15.48 -12.63 15.57
CA ARG A 43 15.76 -11.47 14.70
C ARG A 43 15.96 -11.91 13.27
N GLY A 44 15.19 -11.30 12.37
CA GLY A 44 15.19 -11.70 10.97
C GLY A 44 14.93 -10.54 10.04
N LYS A 45 15.39 -10.68 8.80
CA LYS A 45 15.15 -9.75 7.72
C LYS A 45 14.73 -10.51 6.47
N ILE A 46 13.73 -9.98 5.79
CA ILE A 46 13.28 -10.47 4.49
C ILE A 46 13.39 -9.34 3.48
N THR A 47 13.88 -9.67 2.28
CA THR A 47 13.80 -8.79 1.11
C THR A 47 13.06 -9.52 0.01
N VAL A 48 11.98 -8.92 -0.50
CA VAL A 48 11.17 -9.46 -1.59
C VAL A 48 11.28 -8.52 -2.78
N SER A 49 11.59 -9.05 -3.96
CA SER A 49 11.69 -8.26 -5.19
C SER A 49 10.82 -8.87 -6.29
N CYS A 50 10.06 -8.03 -6.99
CA CYS A 50 9.20 -8.42 -8.11
C CYS A 50 9.00 -7.21 -9.04
N TRP A 51 9.07 -7.42 -10.37
CA TRP A 51 8.91 -6.37 -11.39
C TRP A 51 9.66 -5.05 -11.09
N GLY A 52 10.98 -5.11 -10.93
CA GLY A 52 11.81 -3.92 -10.68
C GLY A 52 11.57 -3.20 -9.35
N LYS A 53 10.60 -3.63 -8.54
CA LYS A 53 10.35 -3.15 -7.17
C LYS A 53 10.96 -4.11 -6.16
N SER A 54 11.35 -3.58 -4.99
CA SER A 54 11.86 -4.37 -3.88
C SER A 54 11.37 -3.81 -2.56
N TRP A 55 10.98 -4.69 -1.65
CA TRP A 55 10.50 -4.37 -0.32
C TRP A 55 11.31 -5.13 0.72
N THR A 56 11.64 -4.47 1.82
CA THR A 56 12.48 -5.04 2.86
C THR A 56 11.81 -4.82 4.20
N ALA A 57 11.73 -5.87 5.00
CA ALA A 57 11.26 -5.80 6.38
C ALA A 57 12.26 -6.43 7.33
N TYR A 58 12.40 -5.83 8.50
CA TYR A 58 13.24 -6.31 9.59
C TYR A 58 12.40 -6.41 10.86
N TRP A 59 12.55 -7.52 11.56
CA TRP A 59 11.96 -7.74 12.87
C TRP A 59 13.05 -8.02 13.89
N GLY A 60 13.12 -7.18 14.93
CA GLY A 60 14.04 -7.35 16.06
C GLY A 60 13.51 -8.24 17.19
N GLY A 61 12.30 -8.77 17.05
CA GLY A 61 11.61 -9.61 18.03
C GLY A 61 10.53 -10.47 17.37
N MET A 62 10.96 -11.52 16.67
CA MET A 62 10.10 -12.60 16.18
C MET A 62 9.70 -13.54 17.33
N TRP A 63 8.73 -14.43 17.09
CA TRP A 63 8.36 -15.44 18.10
C TRP A 63 9.48 -16.46 18.32
N ASP A 64 9.58 -16.97 19.55
CA ASP A 64 10.59 -17.95 19.92
C ASP A 64 10.49 -19.20 19.04
N SER A 65 11.66 -19.69 18.58
CA SER A 65 11.82 -20.90 17.77
C SER A 65 11.42 -20.80 16.29
N LEU A 66 10.95 -19.65 15.80
CA LEU A 66 10.68 -19.45 14.37
C LEU A 66 11.87 -18.78 13.65
N ASN A 67 12.22 -19.31 12.48
CA ASN A 67 13.04 -18.58 11.52
C ASN A 67 12.22 -17.53 10.78
N ILE A 68 12.88 -16.62 10.06
CA ILE A 68 12.23 -15.52 9.36
C ILE A 68 11.18 -16.00 8.32
N GLY A 69 11.45 -17.10 7.62
CA GLY A 69 10.52 -17.64 6.62
C GLY A 69 9.24 -18.22 7.26
N GLN A 70 9.38 -18.93 8.38
CA GLN A 70 8.26 -19.44 9.17
C GLN A 70 7.45 -18.30 9.78
N PHE A 71 8.14 -17.35 10.42
CA PHE A 71 7.49 -16.17 10.99
C PHE A 71 6.68 -15.39 9.95
N PHE A 72 7.25 -15.17 8.76
CA PHE A 72 6.55 -14.48 7.66
C PHE A 72 5.27 -15.18 7.21
N CYS A 73 5.21 -16.52 7.27
CA CYS A 73 4.01 -17.28 6.90
C CYS A 73 2.87 -17.14 7.92
N GLU A 74 3.18 -16.85 9.17
CA GLU A 74 2.20 -16.66 10.25
C GLU A 74 1.59 -15.24 10.29
N LEU A 75 2.23 -14.28 9.63
CA LEU A 75 1.79 -12.89 9.63
C LEU A 75 0.63 -12.65 8.66
N SER A 76 -0.26 -11.73 9.03
CA SER A 76 -1.30 -11.26 8.13
C SER A 76 -0.72 -10.37 7.02
N THR A 77 -1.31 -10.46 5.83
CA THR A 77 -0.87 -9.69 4.66
C THR A 77 -0.84 -8.19 4.93
N GLY A 78 -1.87 -7.65 5.59
CA GLY A 78 -1.93 -6.21 5.91
C GLY A 78 -0.82 -5.76 6.87
N TYR A 79 -0.42 -6.60 7.82
CA TYR A 79 0.71 -6.31 8.71
C TYR A 79 2.04 -6.29 7.94
N ILE A 80 2.24 -7.26 7.05
CA ILE A 80 3.43 -7.32 6.18
C ILE A 80 3.49 -6.09 5.27
N ILE A 81 2.38 -5.70 4.65
CA ILE A 81 2.32 -4.49 3.81
C ILE A 81 2.70 -3.26 4.62
N GLY A 82 2.24 -3.12 5.86
CA GLY A 82 2.64 -2.00 6.72
C GLY A 82 4.15 -1.95 7.02
N TYR A 83 4.87 -3.08 6.96
CA TYR A 83 6.32 -3.09 7.04
C TYR A 83 7.01 -2.76 5.71
N PHE A 84 6.39 -3.15 4.59
CA PHE A 84 6.91 -2.90 3.25
C PHE A 84 6.67 -1.46 2.78
N ASP A 85 5.52 -0.89 3.11
CA ASP A 85 5.12 0.47 2.77
C ASP A 85 4.07 0.96 3.79
N GLN A 86 4.52 1.77 4.75
CA GLN A 86 3.68 2.33 5.81
C GLN A 86 2.62 3.32 5.30
N ALA A 87 2.85 3.93 4.14
CA ALA A 87 1.93 4.90 3.54
C ALA A 87 0.88 4.22 2.65
N MET A 88 1.06 2.94 2.33
CA MET A 88 0.17 2.21 1.44
C MET A 88 -1.15 1.87 2.12
N SER A 89 -2.23 2.38 1.54
CA SER A 89 -3.60 2.08 1.96
C SER A 89 -4.24 1.04 1.03
N PRO A 90 -5.12 0.15 1.54
CA PRO A 90 -5.90 -0.77 0.70
C PRO A 90 -6.88 -0.06 -0.23
N ARG A 91 -7.19 1.21 0.04
CA ARG A 91 -8.02 2.05 -0.80
C ARG A 91 -7.34 3.37 -1.11
N GLN A 92 -7.53 3.87 -2.31
CA GLN A 92 -7.03 5.17 -2.77
C GLN A 92 -8.19 6.08 -3.18
N PHE A 93 -7.92 7.38 -3.26
CA PHE A 93 -8.90 8.34 -3.77
C PHE A 93 -9.34 7.98 -5.19
N SER A 94 -10.63 8.20 -5.49
CA SER A 94 -11.22 7.91 -6.80
C SER A 94 -12.13 9.05 -7.23
N GLY A 95 -11.73 9.78 -8.28
CA GLY A 95 -12.55 10.80 -8.93
C GLY A 95 -13.86 10.21 -9.47
N GLU A 96 -13.81 8.97 -9.97
CA GLU A 96 -14.96 8.18 -10.39
C GLU A 96 -15.96 7.98 -9.24
N ALA A 97 -15.50 7.48 -8.09
CA ALA A 97 -16.35 7.30 -6.92
C ALA A 97 -16.94 8.63 -6.43
N LEU A 98 -16.16 9.72 -6.49
CA LEU A 98 -16.60 11.05 -6.11
C LEU A 98 -17.70 11.60 -7.04
N ALA A 99 -17.50 11.52 -8.36
CA ALA A 99 -18.47 11.98 -9.36
C ALA A 99 -19.82 11.26 -9.17
N ASN A 100 -19.76 9.93 -9.02
CA ASN A 100 -20.95 9.11 -8.76
C ASN A 100 -21.63 9.51 -7.44
N LYS A 101 -20.86 9.79 -6.38
CA LYS A 101 -21.40 10.26 -5.09
C LYS A 101 -22.07 11.63 -5.22
N ALA A 102 -21.42 12.56 -5.91
CA ALA A 102 -21.93 13.91 -6.16
C ALA A 102 -23.25 13.90 -6.94
N GLN A 103 -23.29 13.16 -8.05
CA GLN A 103 -24.49 12.96 -8.86
C GLN A 103 -25.64 12.35 -8.04
N ASN A 104 -25.33 11.34 -7.21
CA ASN A 104 -26.33 10.76 -6.30
C ASN A 104 -26.83 11.76 -5.25
N THR A 105 -25.97 12.64 -4.72
CA THR A 105 -26.38 13.71 -3.80
C THR A 105 -27.35 14.67 -4.47
N VAL A 106 -27.06 15.10 -5.71
CA VAL A 106 -27.95 15.96 -6.51
C VAL A 106 -29.31 15.30 -6.74
N LEU A 107 -29.32 14.02 -7.15
CA LEU A 107 -30.57 13.27 -7.36
C LEU A 107 -31.40 13.15 -6.08
N LYS A 108 -30.74 12.92 -4.93
CA LYS A 108 -31.42 12.88 -3.61
C LYS A 108 -32.02 14.23 -3.25
N GLY A 109 -31.28 15.33 -3.43
CA GLY A 109 -31.79 16.69 -3.18
C GLY A 109 -32.99 17.02 -4.07
N ARG A 110 -32.94 16.65 -5.36
CA ARG A 110 -34.06 16.85 -6.30
C ARG A 110 -35.31 16.07 -5.89
N ARG A 111 -35.16 14.83 -5.40
CA ARG A 111 -36.27 14.00 -4.91
C ARG A 111 -36.90 14.56 -3.64
N ARG A 112 -36.11 15.20 -2.77
CA ARG A 112 -36.60 15.86 -1.55
C ARG A 112 -37.20 17.24 -1.79
N GLY A 113 -37.11 17.77 -3.01
CA GLY A 113 -37.59 19.12 -3.36
C GLY A 113 -36.67 20.24 -2.90
N GLU A 114 -35.45 19.94 -2.47
CA GLU A 114 -34.43 20.91 -2.04
C GLU A 114 -33.76 21.61 -3.23
N LEU A 115 -33.79 20.98 -4.40
CA LEU A 115 -33.20 21.50 -5.64
C LEU A 115 -34.26 21.66 -6.72
N GLY A 116 -34.24 22.81 -7.39
CA GLY A 116 -35.01 23.04 -8.61
C GLY A 116 -34.55 22.16 -9.77
N GLN A 117 -35.36 22.04 -10.82
CA GLN A 117 -35.02 21.21 -11.97
C GLN A 117 -33.75 21.69 -12.68
N ASP A 118 -33.64 22.99 -12.95
CA ASP A 118 -32.51 23.54 -13.71
C ASP A 118 -31.21 23.48 -12.90
N GLU A 119 -31.27 23.86 -11.62
CA GLU A 119 -30.13 23.76 -10.71
C GLU A 119 -29.65 22.31 -10.55
N ALA A 120 -30.57 21.35 -10.37
CA ALA A 120 -30.19 19.94 -10.29
C ALA A 120 -29.51 19.45 -11.58
N ARG A 121 -29.99 19.87 -12.75
CA ARG A 121 -29.35 19.51 -14.03
C ARG A 121 -27.95 20.09 -14.14
N GLU A 122 -27.76 21.34 -13.77
CA GLU A 122 -26.46 22.01 -13.83
C GLU A 122 -25.46 21.33 -12.90
N LEU A 123 -25.83 21.12 -11.63
CA LEU A 123 -24.97 20.47 -10.64
C LEU A 123 -24.61 19.04 -11.01
N PHE A 124 -25.59 18.28 -11.52
CA PHE A 124 -25.35 16.91 -11.97
C PHE A 124 -24.34 16.85 -13.12
N THR A 125 -24.45 17.80 -14.06
CA THR A 125 -23.54 17.89 -15.21
C THR A 125 -22.13 18.28 -14.76
N LYS A 126 -22.01 19.31 -13.92
CA LYS A 126 -20.71 19.76 -13.38
C LYS A 126 -20.02 18.72 -12.50
N ALA A 127 -20.78 17.88 -11.80
CA ALA A 127 -20.23 16.80 -10.99
C ALA A 127 -19.49 15.73 -11.82
N GLU A 128 -19.72 15.67 -13.13
CA GLU A 128 -19.00 14.77 -14.04
C GLU A 128 -17.50 15.10 -14.11
N ASP A 129 -17.14 16.37 -14.00
CA ASP A 129 -15.76 16.84 -14.07
C ASP A 129 -14.89 16.27 -12.92
N PHE A 130 -15.50 15.79 -11.83
CA PHE A 130 -14.79 15.15 -10.73
C PHE A 130 -14.09 13.86 -11.13
N ARG A 131 -14.53 13.18 -12.20
CA ARG A 131 -13.89 11.94 -12.70
C ARG A 131 -12.43 12.17 -13.07
N GLU A 132 -12.13 13.35 -13.60
CA GLU A 132 -10.78 13.74 -14.04
C GLU A 132 -9.91 14.26 -12.89
N SER A 133 -10.44 14.34 -11.67
CA SER A 133 -9.64 14.77 -10.52
C SER A 133 -8.72 13.65 -10.03
N PRO A 134 -7.39 13.86 -9.99
CA PRO A 134 -6.44 12.85 -9.55
C PRO A 134 -6.27 12.80 -8.02
N SER A 135 -6.64 13.86 -7.31
CA SER A 135 -6.42 13.98 -5.87
C SER A 135 -7.34 15.01 -5.21
N ILE A 136 -7.31 15.03 -3.89
CA ILE A 136 -8.03 16.00 -3.06
C ILE A 136 -7.45 17.41 -3.20
N ASP A 137 -6.13 17.53 -3.30
CA ASP A 137 -5.47 18.82 -3.53
C ASP A 137 -5.92 19.44 -4.87
N HIS A 138 -6.12 18.62 -5.90
CA HIS A 138 -6.69 19.07 -7.16
C HIS A 138 -8.12 19.59 -6.98
N LEU A 139 -8.96 18.90 -6.20
CA LEU A 139 -10.31 19.38 -5.91
C LEU A 139 -10.32 20.71 -5.18
N HIS A 140 -9.40 20.93 -4.23
CA HIS A 140 -9.27 22.21 -3.54
C HIS A 140 -8.94 23.34 -4.51
N ALA A 141 -8.06 23.08 -5.49
CA ALA A 141 -7.65 24.10 -6.45
C ALA A 141 -8.70 24.35 -7.55
N ALA A 142 -9.31 23.29 -8.10
CA ALA A 142 -10.13 23.37 -9.32
C ALA A 142 -11.64 23.37 -9.05
N HIS A 143 -12.09 22.83 -7.91
CA HIS A 143 -13.50 22.49 -7.71
C HIS A 143 -14.06 22.87 -6.32
N SER A 144 -13.34 23.67 -5.52
CA SER A 144 -13.71 23.98 -4.13
C SER A 144 -15.13 24.53 -3.97
N GLU A 145 -15.56 25.47 -4.82
CA GLU A 145 -16.91 26.05 -4.73
C GLU A 145 -18.00 25.01 -5.00
N LEU A 146 -17.80 24.15 -6.01
CA LEU A 146 -18.76 23.10 -6.35
C LEU A 146 -18.80 22.02 -5.27
N MET A 147 -17.65 21.67 -4.71
CA MET A 147 -17.54 20.73 -3.59
C MET A 147 -18.26 21.27 -2.36
N ALA A 148 -18.03 22.53 -1.98
CA ALA A 148 -18.72 23.19 -0.88
C ALA A 148 -20.24 23.24 -1.09
N LYS A 149 -20.68 23.53 -2.33
CA LYS A 149 -22.11 23.54 -2.67
C LYS A 149 -22.76 22.16 -2.56
N LEU A 150 -22.06 21.10 -2.94
CA LEU A 150 -22.61 19.73 -2.94
C LEU A 150 -22.53 19.04 -1.58
N PHE A 151 -21.53 19.38 -0.78
CA PHE A 151 -21.14 18.60 0.39
C PHE A 151 -20.97 19.43 1.67
N GLY A 152 -21.13 20.74 1.60
CA GLY A 152 -20.85 21.67 2.69
C GLY A 152 -19.38 22.07 2.75
N ASP A 153 -19.07 23.08 3.56
CA ASP A 153 -17.74 23.68 3.60
C ASP A 153 -16.64 22.68 3.99
N GLU A 154 -16.94 21.74 4.89
CA GLU A 154 -16.03 20.71 5.41
C GLU A 154 -15.89 19.48 4.48
N TRP A 155 -16.05 19.66 3.17
CA TRP A 155 -16.09 18.55 2.21
C TRP A 155 -14.77 17.75 2.12
N TRP A 156 -13.65 18.32 2.56
CA TRP A 156 -12.34 17.66 2.59
C TRP A 156 -12.27 16.47 3.56
N HIS A 157 -13.31 16.22 4.37
CA HIS A 157 -13.43 14.99 5.15
C HIS A 157 -14.05 13.82 4.37
N LEU A 158 -14.59 14.05 3.17
CA LEU A 158 -15.23 13.01 2.34
C LEU A 158 -14.25 12.05 1.67
N THR A 159 -12.96 12.26 1.86
CA THR A 159 -11.87 11.49 1.23
C THR A 159 -11.95 10.01 1.57
N ASN A 160 -12.46 9.65 2.73
CA ASN A 160 -12.66 8.25 3.12
C ASN A 160 -13.78 7.55 2.34
N ASP A 161 -14.76 8.31 1.83
CA ASP A 161 -15.94 7.75 1.18
C ASP A 161 -15.82 7.69 -0.35
N ALA A 162 -15.01 8.55 -0.96
CA ALA A 162 -14.77 8.61 -2.40
C ALA A 162 -13.49 7.85 -2.76
N THR A 163 -13.51 6.54 -2.53
CA THR A 163 -12.34 5.68 -2.69
C THR A 163 -12.60 4.46 -3.55
N GLU A 164 -11.54 3.91 -4.12
CA GLU A 164 -11.52 2.65 -4.87
C GLU A 164 -10.45 1.70 -4.31
N PRO A 165 -10.51 0.39 -4.59
CA PRO A 165 -9.44 -0.54 -4.25
C PRO A 165 -8.10 -0.07 -4.85
N ASN A 166 -7.05 -0.07 -4.04
CA ASN A 166 -5.72 0.31 -4.49
C ASN A 166 -5.06 -0.85 -5.28
N PRO A 167 -4.77 -0.69 -6.59
CA PRO A 167 -4.18 -1.75 -7.39
C PRO A 167 -2.75 -2.10 -6.96
N ASP A 168 -1.97 -1.15 -6.43
CA ASP A 168 -0.62 -1.42 -5.90
C ASP A 168 -0.69 -2.26 -4.62
N TYR A 169 -1.68 -2.00 -3.75
CA TYR A 169 -1.93 -2.82 -2.55
C TYR A 169 -2.30 -4.26 -2.96
N ALA A 170 -3.28 -4.41 -3.87
CA ALA A 170 -3.70 -5.72 -4.36
C ALA A 170 -2.58 -6.47 -5.10
N TYR A 171 -1.66 -5.75 -5.76
CA TYR A 171 -0.47 -6.34 -6.36
C TYR A 171 0.49 -6.90 -5.29
N LEU A 172 0.76 -6.11 -4.25
CA LEU A 172 1.64 -6.51 -3.16
C LEU A 172 1.04 -7.67 -2.34
N GLU A 173 -0.27 -7.69 -2.12
CA GLU A 173 -0.96 -8.83 -1.50
C GLU A 173 -0.72 -10.12 -2.27
N ARG A 174 -0.85 -10.10 -3.60
CA ARG A 174 -0.61 -11.28 -4.45
C ARG A 174 0.84 -11.75 -4.35
N ILE A 175 1.81 -10.84 -4.30
CA ILE A 175 3.23 -11.18 -4.10
C ILE A 175 3.42 -11.87 -2.74
N ILE A 176 2.90 -11.27 -1.66
CA ILE A 176 3.03 -11.81 -0.31
C ILE A 176 2.42 -13.22 -0.23
N HIS A 177 1.22 -13.41 -0.77
CA HIS A 177 0.58 -14.73 -0.81
C HIS A 177 1.39 -15.76 -1.59
N ALA A 178 1.98 -15.39 -2.73
CA ALA A 178 2.86 -16.27 -3.49
C ALA A 178 4.13 -16.65 -2.70
N VAL A 179 4.71 -15.70 -1.96
CA VAL A 179 5.87 -15.95 -1.09
C VAL A 179 5.49 -16.88 0.06
N GLN A 180 4.39 -16.61 0.77
CA GLN A 180 3.92 -17.46 1.87
C GLN A 180 3.62 -18.89 1.40
N GLN A 181 2.97 -19.03 0.24
CA GLN A 181 2.68 -20.34 -0.35
C GLN A 181 3.96 -21.10 -0.68
N ALA A 182 4.94 -20.47 -1.32
CA ALA A 182 6.21 -21.10 -1.68
C ALA A 182 7.01 -21.54 -0.44
N LEU A 183 7.12 -20.66 0.57
CA LEU A 183 7.81 -20.97 1.82
C LEU A 183 7.13 -22.13 2.56
N SER A 184 5.80 -22.16 2.61
CA SER A 184 5.05 -23.24 3.26
C SER A 184 5.30 -24.59 2.57
N GLN A 185 5.40 -24.61 1.24
CA GLN A 185 5.68 -25.82 0.46
C GLN A 185 7.11 -26.33 0.68
N GLU A 186 8.10 -25.42 0.70
CA GLU A 186 9.50 -25.75 0.96
C GLU A 186 9.69 -26.36 2.36
N GLN A 187 9.01 -25.80 3.36
CA GLN A 187 9.02 -26.32 4.74
C GLN A 187 8.44 -27.73 4.83
N GLN A 188 7.36 -28.01 4.09
CA GLN A 188 6.78 -29.36 4.03
C GLN A 188 7.70 -30.36 3.34
N GLN A 189 8.42 -29.95 2.29
CA GLN A 189 9.37 -30.83 1.59
C GLN A 189 10.62 -31.15 2.42
N THR A 190 11.06 -30.22 3.26
CA THR A 190 12.25 -30.41 4.11
C THR A 190 11.95 -31.27 5.35
N ALA A 191 10.67 -31.44 5.71
CA ALA A 191 10.22 -32.23 6.85
C ALA A 191 10.00 -33.73 6.56
N VAL A 192 10.22 -34.17 5.30
CA VAL A 192 10.07 -35.56 4.83
C VAL A 192 11.43 -36.20 4.62
#